data_AF-A0A946HLS3-F1
#
_entry.id   AF-A0A946HLS3-F1
#
_cell.length_a   1.000
_cell.length_b   1.000
_cell.length_c   1.000
_cell.angle_alpha   90.00
_cell.angle_beta   90.00
_cell.angle_gamma   90.00
#
_symmetry.space_group_name_H-M   'P 1'
#
loop_
_entity.id
_entity.type
_entity.pdbx_description
1 polymer ?
#
loop_
_entity_poly.entity_id
_entity_poly.type
_entity_poly.pdbx_seq_one_letter_code
_entity_poly.pdbx_strand_id
1 'polypeptide(L)' 'MNTAKTNNVQLSPPPFQDGLQVWSSTDGTPGSNSYHNVSNAALVPADQDFGSCLEMLKTTGEQHLRYMGKTPIS' A
#
# COMPACT_ATOMS: atom_id res chain seq x y z
N MET A 1 3.30 -23.51 -7.58
CA MET A 1 2.48 -22.29 -7.52
C MET A 1 1.34 -22.59 -6.55
N ASN A 2 1.48 -22.23 -5.27
CA ASN A 2 0.49 -22.57 -4.24
C ASN A 2 -0.31 -21.30 -3.92
N THR A 3 -1.44 -21.13 -4.60
CA THR A 3 -2.40 -20.08 -4.27
C THR A 3 -3.21 -20.54 -3.06
N ALA A 4 -3.23 -19.75 -1.99
CA ALA A 4 -4.12 -20.03 -0.87
C ALA A 4 -5.57 -20.10 -1.37
N LYS A 5 -6.30 -21.18 -1.04
CA LYS A 5 -7.75 -21.25 -1.27
C LYS A 5 -8.44 -20.29 -0.30
N THR A 6 -8.47 -19.01 -0.64
CA THR A 6 -9.36 -18.06 0.01
C THR A 6 -10.74 -18.32 -0.57
N ASN A 7 -11.77 -18.48 0.27
CA ASN A 7 -13.15 -18.73 -0.16
C ASN A 7 -13.74 -17.49 -0.86
N ASN A 8 -13.19 -17.08 -2.01
CA ASN A 8 -13.43 -15.79 -2.68
C ASN A 8 -13.14 -14.55 -1.80
N VAL A 9 -12.28 -14.70 -0.81
CA VAL A 9 -11.95 -13.63 0.13
C VAL A 9 -10.75 -12.85 -0.40
N GLN A 10 -10.94 -11.56 -0.72
CA GLN A 10 -9.87 -10.63 -1.10
C GLN A 10 -9.06 -10.25 0.15
N LEU A 11 -7.86 -10.81 0.27
CA LEU A 11 -6.94 -10.53 1.38
C LEU A 11 -5.81 -9.59 0.98
N SER A 12 -5.55 -9.47 -0.32
CA SER A 12 -4.53 -8.58 -0.84
C SER A 12 -5.03 -7.13 -0.81
N PRO A 13 -4.18 -6.17 -0.38
CA PRO A 13 -4.44 -4.75 -0.60
C PRO A 13 -4.64 -4.44 -2.10
N PRO A 14 -5.27 -3.31 -2.43
CA PRO A 14 -5.33 -2.83 -3.82
C PRO A 14 -3.91 -2.56 -4.36
N PRO A 15 -3.68 -2.67 -5.67
CA PRO A 15 -2.40 -2.29 -6.27
C PRO A 15 -2.11 -0.79 -6.07
N PHE A 16 -0.84 -0.40 -6.04
CA PHE A 16 -0.45 1.01 -5.86
C PHE A 16 -0.94 1.93 -6.98
N GLN A 17 -1.19 1.40 -8.19
CA GLN A 17 -1.76 2.15 -9.31
C GLN A 17 -3.13 2.77 -9.01
N ASP A 18 -3.85 2.23 -8.02
CA ASP A 18 -5.13 2.77 -7.55
C ASP A 18 -4.94 4.00 -6.63
N GLY A 19 -3.69 4.35 -6.32
CA GLY A 19 -3.30 5.52 -5.54
C GLY A 19 -2.81 5.20 -4.13
N LEU A 20 -2.26 6.23 -3.48
CA LEU A 20 -1.64 6.13 -2.15
C LEU A 20 -2.56 6.56 -0.99
N GLN A 21 -3.85 6.82 -1.25
CA GLN A 21 -4.80 7.33 -0.26
C GLN A 21 -5.13 6.32 0.83
N VAL A 22 -4.99 5.01 0.56
CA VAL A 22 -5.31 3.92 1.50
C VAL A 22 -4.06 3.30 2.13
N TRP A 23 -2.91 3.94 1.97
CA TRP A 23 -1.63 3.48 2.47
C TRP A 23 -1.11 4.47 3.49
N SER A 24 -0.63 3.99 4.64
CA SER A 24 -0.23 4.85 5.76
C SER A 24 1.13 4.47 6.33
N SER A 25 1.82 5.49 6.86
CA SER A 25 3.03 5.34 7.66
C SER A 25 2.76 5.10 9.14
N THR A 26 1.50 5.21 9.60
CA THR A 26 1.12 5.09 11.02
C THR A 26 0.55 3.69 11.29
N ASP A 27 -0.50 3.58 12.12
CA ASP A 27 -1.11 2.32 12.52
C ASP A 27 -1.95 1.66 11.43
N GLY A 28 -2.21 2.36 10.31
CA GLY A 28 -3.02 1.81 9.23
C GLY A 28 -4.49 1.64 9.60
N THR A 29 -5.00 2.42 10.55
CA THR A 29 -6.43 2.43 10.89
C THR A 29 -7.21 3.36 9.96
N PRO A 30 -8.53 3.15 9.77
CA PRO A 30 -9.36 4.06 8.97
C PRO A 30 -9.23 5.51 9.45
N GLY A 31 -8.91 6.42 8.53
CA GLY A 31 -8.71 7.85 8.83
C GLY A 31 -7.30 8.24 9.26
N SER A 32 -6.36 7.28 9.31
CA SER A 32 -4.94 7.59 9.49
C SER A 32 -4.38 8.44 8.33
N ASN A 33 -3.31 9.20 8.61
CA ASN A 33 -2.62 9.96 7.57
C ASN A 33 -2.13 9.05 6.45
N SER A 34 -2.47 9.40 5.21
CA SER A 34 -2.11 8.62 4.04
C SER A 34 -0.78 9.06 3.42
N TYR A 35 -0.18 8.19 2.62
CA TYR A 35 0.95 8.49 1.74
C TYR A 35 0.58 9.33 0.51
N HIS A 36 -0.69 9.70 0.34
CA HIS A 36 -1.08 10.62 -0.71
C HIS A 36 -0.51 12.02 -0.45
N ASN A 37 0.19 12.58 -1.45
CA ASN A 37 0.80 13.91 -1.43
C ASN A 37 1.88 14.15 -0.36
N VAL A 38 2.48 13.09 0.21
CA VAL A 38 3.65 13.25 1.08
C VAL A 38 4.92 13.29 0.24
N SER A 39 5.92 14.06 0.69
CA SER A 39 7.14 14.30 -0.11
C SER A 39 8.05 13.09 -0.26
N ASN A 40 7.90 12.06 0.58
CA ASN A 40 8.75 10.88 0.59
C ASN A 40 8.11 9.64 -0.03
N ALA A 41 6.94 9.78 -0.68
CA ALA A 41 6.30 8.70 -1.42
C ALA A 41 5.65 9.22 -2.70
N ALA A 42 5.84 8.49 -3.80
CA ALA A 42 5.26 8.81 -5.09
C ALA A 42 4.69 7.54 -5.74
N LEU A 43 3.60 7.71 -6.48
CA LEU A 43 3.15 6.73 -7.45
C LEU A 43 3.92 7.01 -8.74
N VAL A 44 4.82 6.10 -9.13
CA VAL A 44 5.57 6.19 -10.38
C VAL A 44 4.79 5.45 -11.46
N PRO A 45 4.29 6.13 -12.50
CA PRO A 45 3.62 5.46 -13.61
C PRO A 45 4.67 4.87 -14.56
N ALA A 46 4.44 3.63 -15.01
CA ALA A 46 5.21 2.99 -16.08
C ALA A 46 6.73 2.99 -15.86
N ASP A 47 7.18 2.71 -14.64
CA ASP A 47 8.58 2.38 -14.39
C ASP A 47 9.02 1.21 -15.29
N GLN A 48 10.25 1.27 -15.81
CA GLN A 48 10.72 0.32 -16.82
C GLN A 48 10.82 -1.11 -16.28
N ASP A 49 11.08 -1.27 -14.99
CA ASP A 49 11.29 -2.56 -14.35
C ASP A 49 10.04 -3.02 -13.57
N PHE A 50 9.28 -2.07 -13.02
CA PHE A 50 8.19 -2.34 -12.08
C PHE A 50 6.79 -1.92 -12.56
N GLY A 51 6.67 -1.22 -13.69
CA GLY A 51 5.40 -0.67 -14.15
C GLY A 51 4.85 0.40 -13.22
N SER A 52 3.54 0.38 -12.92
CA SER A 52 2.93 1.32 -11.98
C SER A 52 3.24 0.92 -10.54
N CYS A 53 4.21 1.59 -9.91
CA CYS A 53 4.78 1.17 -8.63
C CYS A 53 4.85 2.32 -7.60
N LEU A 54 5.05 1.94 -6.33
CA LEU A 54 5.36 2.87 -5.26
C LEU A 54 6.88 3.12 -5.25
N GLU A 55 7.27 4.39 -5.36
CA GLU A 55 8.61 4.85 -5.00
C GLU A 55 8.57 5.49 -3.61
N MET A 56 9.53 5.14 -2.76
CA MET A 56 9.58 5.61 -1.37
C MET A 56 11.00 5.93 -0.93
N LEU A 57 11.18 7.14 -0.42
CA LEU A 57 12.39 7.53 0.30
C LEU A 57 12.21 7.26 1.80
N LYS A 58 13.07 6.41 2.37
CA LYS A 58 13.07 6.20 3.82
C LYS A 58 13.58 7.45 4.52
N THR A 59 12.79 8.00 5.43
CA THR A 59 13.16 9.15 6.26
C THR A 59 13.52 8.76 7.69
N THR A 60 13.34 7.48 8.04
CA THR A 60 13.61 6.88 9.35
C THR A 60 14.26 5.51 9.18
N GLY A 61 14.84 4.97 10.26
CA GLY A 61 15.47 3.63 10.24
C GLY A 61 14.48 2.53 9.85
N GLU A 62 13.27 2.57 10.41
CA GLU A 62 12.14 1.74 10.02
C GLU A 62 11.04 2.62 9.42
N GLN A 63 10.59 2.27 8.22
CA GLN A 63 9.54 2.97 7.49
C GLN A 63 8.38 2.00 7.31
N HIS A 64 7.21 2.35 7.86
CA HIS A 64 6.02 1.51 7.76
C HIS A 64 5.23 1.81 6.50
N LEU A 65 4.68 0.78 5.88
CA LEU A 65 3.72 0.89 4.78
C LEU A 65 2.54 -0.02 5.10
N ARG A 66 1.43 0.56 5.54
CA ARG A 66 0.26 -0.18 6.03
C ARG A 66 -0.98 0.12 5.21
N TYR A 67 -1.69 -0.92 4.79
CA TYR A 67 -2.99 -0.79 4.15
C TYR A 67 -4.06 -0.48 5.20
N MET A 68 -4.91 0.51 4.92
CA MET A 68 -5.95 1.00 5.84
C MET A 68 -7.31 0.33 5.69
N GLY A 69 -7.48 -0.55 4.70
CA GLY A 69 -8.76 -1.22 4.49
C GLY A 69 -8.99 -2.35 5.48
N LYS A 70 -10.25 -2.54 5.84
CA LYS A 70 -10.67 -3.65 6.68
C LYS A 70 -10.55 -4.95 5.90
N THR A 71 -9.67 -5.85 6.36
CA THR A 71 -9.65 -7.20 5.82
C THR A 71 -10.82 -8.01 6.37
N PRO A 72 -11.36 -8.95 5.60
CA PRO A 72 -12.50 -9.78 5.98
C PRO A 72 -12.15 -10.90 6.98
N ILE A 73 -10.99 -10.83 7.63
CA ILE A 73 -10.57 -11.71 8.71
C ILE A 73 -10.68 -10.87 9.98
N SER A 74 -11.74 -11.07 10.76
CA SER A 74 -11.98 -10.40 12.05
C SER A 74 -12.19 -11.41 13.15
#